data_AF-A0A3S0WZQ0-F1
#
_entry.id   AF-A0A3S0WZQ0-F1
#
_cell.length_a   1.000
_cell.length_b   1.000
_cell.length_c   1.000
_cell.angle_alpha   90.00
_cell.angle_beta   90.00
_cell.angle_gamma   90.00
#
_symmetry.space_group_name_H-M   'P 1'
#
loop_
_entity.id
_entity.type
_entity.pdbx_description
1 polymer ?
#
loop_
_entity_poly.entity_id
_entity_poly.type
_entity_poly.pdbx_seq_one_letter_code
_entity_poly.pdbx_strand_id
1 'polypeptide(L)'
;MVSAEERYLDKFFGRFLLVVSCTVSRFLKIASESFCKEGKLKKVVLGTSLLVGVIALGCWVYLQHPKFGKLPAGELLAMVERSPHYVDGEFQNLVDTPVLTEDRSTLSILIENLRSSSEGLRPDDDIPSVKTDLHALDADEDIVIWLGHSSYYVQLSGIRMLIDPVFSVDAAPIPFANRAFAGTNPYTASDIPPIDYLLVTHDHWDHLDYPTIKALKPQVGEVLTGLGVGAFFEKWGYDSEHVHEGDWNDTFELENGLTLYVLPARHYSGRMLTRNRTLWVGFAIESPDRRLFFSGDSGYGPHFAEIGQRFDGFDLVSLDHGQYDPRWAYIHMTPEEAAEAAEELGANTLLPAHVGKFSLAQHPWQEPFERITSASEERDYRLVTPMIGEPIWLDDSEQRFGAWWR
;
A
#
# COMPACT_ATOMS: atom_id res chain seq x y z
N MET A 1 4.71 28.68 9.49
CA MET A 1 6.05 28.26 9.94
C MET A 1 6.56 27.23 8.95
N VAL A 2 7.68 27.50 8.28
CA VAL A 2 8.37 26.54 7.39
C VAL A 2 8.57 25.23 8.15
N SER A 3 8.14 24.10 7.60
CA SER A 3 8.13 22.82 8.34
C SER A 3 9.56 22.45 8.77
N ALA A 4 9.70 21.62 9.82
CA ALA A 4 11.03 21.12 10.22
C ALA A 4 11.72 20.38 9.07
N GLU A 5 10.94 19.81 8.16
CA GLU A 5 11.36 19.11 6.96
C GLU A 5 11.73 20.05 5.81
N GLU A 6 11.03 21.16 5.56
CA GLU A 6 11.51 22.21 4.63
C GLU A 6 12.84 22.77 5.14
N ARG A 7 12.99 22.96 6.46
CA ARG A 7 14.26 23.38 7.07
C ARG A 7 15.34 22.28 7.05
N TYR A 8 14.97 21.01 7.08
CA TYR A 8 15.92 19.90 7.03
C TYR A 8 16.31 19.55 5.60
N LEU A 9 15.38 19.57 4.64
CA LEU A 9 15.64 19.48 3.21
C LEU A 9 16.42 20.71 2.74
N ASP A 10 16.11 21.94 3.18
CA ASP A 10 16.96 23.10 2.90
C ASP A 10 18.34 22.99 3.55
N LYS A 11 18.47 22.39 4.74
CA LYS A 11 19.78 22.17 5.38
C LYS A 11 20.53 20.97 4.82
N PHE A 12 19.84 19.93 4.37
CA PHE A 12 20.39 18.70 3.84
C PHE A 12 20.74 18.89 2.37
N PHE A 13 19.85 19.45 1.54
CA PHE A 13 20.20 19.97 0.21
C PHE A 13 21.14 21.16 0.32
N GLY A 14 21.02 22.02 1.33
CA GLY A 14 22.00 23.07 1.56
C GLY A 14 23.38 22.50 1.84
N ARG A 15 23.51 21.50 2.72
CA ARG A 15 24.76 20.79 3.01
C ARG A 15 25.19 19.84 1.90
N PHE A 16 24.28 19.24 1.15
CA PHE A 16 24.56 18.34 0.03
C PHE A 16 24.99 19.16 -1.18
N LEU A 17 24.34 20.28 -1.48
CA LEU A 17 24.83 21.29 -2.41
C LEU A 17 26.12 21.92 -1.89
N LEU A 18 26.32 22.12 -0.58
CA LEU A 18 27.60 22.59 -0.06
C LEU A 18 28.69 21.53 -0.16
N VAL A 19 28.39 20.25 0.03
CA VAL A 19 29.34 19.13 -0.05
C VAL A 19 29.60 18.77 -1.50
N VAL A 20 28.61 18.75 -2.38
CA VAL A 20 28.76 18.64 -3.82
C VAL A 20 29.47 19.87 -4.35
N SER A 21 29.12 21.09 -3.94
CA SER A 21 29.85 22.32 -4.32
C SER A 21 31.26 22.33 -3.77
N CYS A 22 31.51 21.92 -2.52
CA CYS A 22 32.86 21.85 -1.94
C CYS A 22 33.66 20.69 -2.50
N THR A 23 33.04 19.57 -2.85
CA THR A 23 33.70 18.40 -3.46
C THR A 23 33.99 18.69 -4.91
N VAL A 24 33.04 19.25 -5.67
CA VAL A 24 33.24 19.77 -7.03
C VAL A 24 34.25 20.90 -7.00
N SER A 25 34.23 21.82 -6.03
CA SER A 25 35.21 22.90 -5.88
C SER A 25 36.58 22.38 -5.49
N ARG A 26 36.69 21.39 -4.58
CA ARG A 26 37.96 20.71 -4.27
C ARG A 26 38.47 19.92 -5.47
N PHE A 27 37.59 19.24 -6.20
CA PHE A 27 37.95 18.49 -7.40
C PHE A 27 38.36 19.44 -8.53
N LEU A 28 37.68 20.57 -8.69
CA LEU A 28 38.02 21.65 -9.61
C LEU A 28 39.30 22.37 -9.21
N LYS A 29 39.61 22.48 -7.92
CA LYS A 29 40.83 23.11 -7.39
C LYS A 29 42.02 22.17 -7.48
N ILE A 30 41.85 20.88 -7.17
CA ILE A 30 42.85 19.82 -7.39
C ILE A 30 43.11 19.65 -8.91
N ALA A 31 42.05 19.72 -9.73
CA ALA A 31 42.17 19.70 -11.19
C ALA A 31 42.77 20.99 -11.75
N SER A 32 42.55 22.17 -11.14
CA SER A 32 43.13 23.43 -11.59
C SER A 32 44.60 23.61 -11.18
N GLU A 33 44.99 23.11 -10.01
CA GLU A 33 46.38 23.14 -9.52
C GLU A 33 47.27 22.10 -10.23
N SER A 34 46.69 21.04 -10.79
CA SER A 34 47.45 19.96 -11.46
C SER A 34 47.53 20.05 -13.00
N PHE A 35 46.70 20.86 -13.68
CA PHE A 35 46.54 20.74 -15.15
C PHE A 35 46.64 22.07 -15.91
N CYS A 36 47.89 22.52 -16.10
CA CYS A 36 48.24 23.50 -17.12
C CYS A 36 48.60 22.77 -18.43
N LYS A 37 47.63 22.13 -19.08
CA LYS A 37 47.64 21.73 -20.50
C LYS A 37 46.28 21.14 -20.91
N GLU A 38 45.79 21.57 -22.08
CA GLU A 38 44.63 21.05 -22.83
C GLU A 38 43.22 21.58 -22.48
N GLY A 39 42.75 22.56 -23.26
CA GLY A 39 41.36 23.08 -23.22
C GLY A 39 40.25 22.07 -23.55
N LYS A 40 40.58 20.81 -23.89
CA LYS A 40 39.60 19.72 -24.02
C LYS A 40 39.09 19.24 -22.66
N LEU A 41 39.95 19.13 -21.65
CA LEU A 41 39.56 18.65 -20.32
C LEU A 41 38.63 19.62 -19.59
N LYS A 42 38.85 20.94 -19.71
CA LYS A 42 37.95 21.97 -19.17
C LYS A 42 36.54 21.90 -19.77
N LYS A 43 36.44 21.62 -21.07
CA LYS A 43 35.15 21.44 -21.77
C LYS A 43 34.44 20.17 -21.32
N VAL A 44 35.19 19.08 -21.10
CA VAL A 44 34.64 17.82 -20.57
C VAL A 44 34.12 18.00 -19.15
N VAL A 45 34.90 18.60 -18.25
CA VAL A 45 34.47 18.85 -16.86
C VAL A 45 33.25 19.76 -16.81
N LEU A 46 33.26 20.86 -17.57
CA LEU A 46 32.11 21.77 -17.65
C LEU A 46 30.86 21.07 -18.22
N GLY A 47 31.03 20.24 -19.26
CA GLY A 47 29.96 19.45 -19.85
C GLY A 47 29.36 18.43 -18.87
N THR A 48 30.21 17.71 -18.14
CA THR A 48 29.78 16.75 -17.11
C THR A 48 29.09 17.46 -15.95
N SER A 49 29.63 18.59 -15.46
CA SER A 49 28.97 19.37 -14.40
C SER A 49 27.62 19.92 -14.84
N LEU A 50 27.49 20.38 -16.09
CA LEU A 50 26.22 20.82 -16.65
C LEU A 50 25.22 19.66 -16.73
N LEU A 51 25.66 18.49 -17.19
CA LEU A 51 24.83 17.28 -17.25
C LEU A 51 24.33 16.86 -15.87
N VAL A 52 25.21 16.82 -14.86
CA VAL A 52 24.84 16.53 -13.48
C VAL A 52 23.85 17.57 -12.95
N GLY A 53 24.07 18.85 -13.24
CA GLY A 53 23.14 19.92 -12.86
C GLY A 53 21.75 19.75 -13.49
N VAL A 54 21.68 19.39 -14.77
CA VAL A 54 20.42 19.12 -15.48
C VAL A 54 19.72 17.89 -14.91
N ILE A 55 20.44 16.81 -14.62
CA ILE A 55 19.87 15.60 -14.00
C ILE A 55 19.35 15.92 -12.59
N ALA A 56 20.13 16.62 -11.77
CA ALA A 56 19.72 17.01 -10.43
C ALA A 56 18.48 17.90 -10.43
N LEU A 57 18.41 18.87 -11.36
CA LEU A 57 17.22 19.70 -11.55
C LEU A 57 16.02 18.87 -12.01
N GLY A 58 16.22 17.94 -12.95
CA GLY A 58 15.18 17.02 -13.40
C GLY A 58 14.62 16.17 -12.27
N CYS A 59 15.49 15.56 -11.45
CA CYS A 59 15.09 14.81 -10.26
C CYS A 59 14.35 15.69 -9.26
N TRP A 60 14.84 16.92 -9.01
CA TRP A 60 14.18 17.84 -8.09
C TRP A 60 12.77 18.20 -8.56
N VAL A 61 12.60 18.57 -9.84
CA VAL A 61 11.29 18.85 -10.46
C VAL A 61 10.39 17.63 -10.37
N TYR A 62 10.93 16.43 -10.62
CA TYR A 62 10.19 15.18 -10.52
C TYR A 62 9.64 14.93 -9.11
N LEU A 63 10.48 15.13 -8.09
CA LEU A 63 10.09 14.97 -6.69
C LEU A 63 9.08 16.03 -6.22
N GLN A 64 8.88 17.12 -6.97
CA GLN A 64 7.79 18.06 -6.70
C GLN A 64 6.42 17.58 -7.23
N HIS A 65 6.36 16.44 -7.93
CA HIS A 65 5.11 15.93 -8.47
C HIS A 65 4.12 15.60 -7.34
N PRO A 66 2.83 15.99 -7.42
CA PRO A 66 1.87 15.80 -6.34
C PRO A 66 1.68 14.36 -5.86
N LYS A 67 2.00 13.37 -6.72
CA LYS A 67 1.94 11.92 -6.39
C LYS A 67 2.75 11.52 -5.16
N PHE A 68 3.83 12.23 -4.87
CA PHE A 68 4.64 12.01 -3.67
C PHE A 68 3.95 12.49 -2.39
N GLY A 69 2.83 13.21 -2.54
CA GLY A 69 2.00 13.67 -1.44
C GLY A 69 2.71 14.66 -0.53
N LYS A 70 2.33 14.63 0.74
CA LYS A 70 2.92 15.45 1.78
C LYS A 70 2.76 14.73 3.12
N LEU A 71 3.75 14.85 3.98
CA LEU A 71 3.66 14.39 5.36
C LEU A 71 2.76 15.29 6.21
N PRO A 72 2.19 14.76 7.31
CA PRO A 72 1.38 15.55 8.23
C PRO A 72 2.16 16.75 8.77
N ALA A 73 1.48 17.89 8.85
CA ALA A 73 2.03 19.15 9.35
C ALA A 73 0.93 19.96 10.04
N GLY A 74 1.30 20.89 10.92
CA GLY A 74 0.31 21.75 11.59
C GLY A 74 -0.62 20.94 12.49
N GLU A 75 -1.93 21.08 12.30
CA GLU A 75 -2.95 20.41 13.12
C GLU A 75 -2.94 18.89 12.93
N LEU A 76 -2.75 18.39 11.70
CA LEU A 76 -2.62 16.95 11.43
C LEU A 76 -1.42 16.34 12.16
N LEU A 77 -0.27 17.04 12.17
CA LEU A 77 0.89 16.56 12.91
C LEU A 77 0.65 16.58 14.41
N ALA A 78 -0.04 17.60 14.93
CA ALA A 78 -0.39 17.66 16.34
C ALA A 78 -1.39 16.56 16.75
N MET A 79 -2.21 16.06 15.82
CA MET A 79 -3.06 14.89 16.03
C MET A 79 -2.23 13.61 16.05
N VAL A 80 -1.35 13.41 15.07
CA VAL A 80 -0.40 12.29 15.01
C VAL A 80 0.45 12.21 16.28
N GLU A 81 1.02 13.33 16.75
CA GLU A 81 1.88 13.39 17.94
C GLU A 81 1.14 13.10 19.26
N ARG A 82 -0.20 13.04 19.27
CA ARG A 82 -0.98 12.63 20.46
C ARG A 82 -1.16 11.12 20.53
N SER A 83 -0.94 10.40 19.43
CA SER A 83 -1.01 8.95 19.42
C SER A 83 -0.01 8.36 20.42
N PRO A 84 -0.40 7.39 21.27
CA PRO A 84 0.55 6.66 22.09
C PRO A 84 1.49 5.78 21.27
N HIS A 85 1.16 5.53 19.99
CA HIS A 85 1.94 4.70 19.07
C HIS A 85 2.95 5.51 18.24
N TYR A 86 2.89 6.85 18.29
CA TYR A 86 3.85 7.73 17.61
C TYR A 86 4.96 8.18 18.57
N VAL A 87 6.11 7.50 18.52
CA VAL A 87 7.24 7.68 19.44
C VAL A 87 8.48 8.12 18.66
N ASP A 88 9.22 9.11 19.18
CA ASP A 88 10.44 9.64 18.58
C ASP A 88 10.30 10.09 17.11
N GLY A 89 9.09 10.49 16.73
CA GLY A 89 8.77 10.94 15.39
C GLY A 89 8.38 9.83 14.43
N GLU A 90 8.08 8.63 14.88
CA GLU A 90 7.60 7.56 14.01
C GLU A 90 6.57 6.68 14.72
N PHE A 91 5.63 6.14 13.94
CA PHE A 91 4.76 5.08 14.42
C PHE A 91 5.57 3.81 14.67
N GLN A 92 5.21 3.09 15.73
CA GLN A 92 5.87 1.85 16.14
C GLN A 92 4.88 0.68 16.08
N ASN A 93 5.35 -0.47 15.63
CA ASN A 93 4.58 -1.72 15.72
C ASN A 93 4.37 -2.11 17.19
N LEU A 94 3.27 -2.79 17.50
CA LEU A 94 2.97 -3.31 18.85
C LEU A 94 3.95 -4.40 19.30
N VAL A 95 4.60 -5.06 18.33
CA VAL A 95 5.67 -6.04 18.52
C VAL A 95 6.91 -5.58 17.79
N ASP A 96 8.09 -5.96 18.28
CA ASP A 96 9.36 -5.63 17.62
C ASP A 96 9.36 -6.16 16.17
N THR A 97 9.61 -5.27 15.22
CA THR A 97 9.39 -5.50 13.79
C THR A 97 10.49 -4.80 13.00
N PRO A 98 11.71 -5.37 12.97
CA PRO A 98 12.72 -4.88 12.04
C PRO A 98 12.27 -5.19 10.61
N VAL A 99 12.19 -4.16 9.76
CA VAL A 99 11.71 -4.32 8.37
C VAL A 99 12.55 -5.32 7.58
N LEU A 100 13.86 -5.38 7.87
CA LEU A 100 14.74 -6.42 7.33
C LEU A 100 15.07 -7.42 8.43
N THR A 101 14.89 -8.71 8.14
CA THR A 101 15.15 -9.82 9.07
C THR A 101 16.64 -10.08 9.29
N GLU A 102 17.49 -9.62 8.38
CA GLU A 102 18.95 -9.73 8.45
C GLU A 102 19.62 -8.34 8.37
N ASP A 103 20.81 -8.20 8.97
CA ASP A 103 21.69 -7.01 8.86
C ASP A 103 22.27 -6.84 7.44
N ARG A 104 21.41 -6.71 6.44
CA ARG A 104 21.78 -6.59 5.04
C ARG A 104 21.68 -5.15 4.59
N SER A 105 22.69 -4.72 3.83
CA SER A 105 22.63 -3.42 3.17
C SER A 105 21.63 -3.43 2.01
N THR A 106 21.00 -2.28 1.73
CA THR A 106 20.14 -2.10 0.56
C THR A 106 20.86 -2.41 -0.75
N LEU A 107 22.17 -2.15 -0.83
CA LEU A 107 23.00 -2.47 -1.99
C LEU A 107 23.14 -3.98 -2.20
N SER A 108 23.31 -4.78 -1.13
CA SER A 108 23.39 -6.23 -1.25
C SER A 108 22.09 -6.83 -1.77
N ILE A 109 20.94 -6.34 -1.28
CA ILE A 109 19.61 -6.77 -1.74
C ILE A 109 19.42 -6.42 -3.22
N LEU A 110 19.82 -5.21 -3.64
CA LEU A 110 19.72 -4.81 -5.05
C LEU A 110 20.59 -5.69 -5.97
N ILE A 111 21.83 -5.99 -5.57
CA ILE A 111 22.73 -6.86 -6.33
C ILE A 111 22.17 -8.28 -6.43
N GLU A 112 21.56 -8.78 -5.35
CA GLU A 112 20.91 -10.08 -5.33
C GLU A 112 19.69 -10.12 -6.25
N ASN A 113 18.81 -9.12 -6.21
CA ASN A 113 17.67 -9.00 -7.12
C ASN A 113 18.09 -8.89 -8.60
N LEU A 114 19.25 -8.29 -8.89
CA LEU A 114 19.80 -8.26 -10.25
C LEU A 114 20.39 -9.62 -10.69
N ARG A 115 20.65 -10.52 -9.75
CA ARG A 115 21.21 -11.86 -9.99
C ARG A 115 20.19 -12.98 -9.84
N SER A 116 19.04 -12.72 -9.20
CA SER A 116 17.95 -13.67 -9.04
C SER A 116 17.28 -13.94 -10.38
N SER A 117 16.68 -15.13 -10.51
CA SER A 117 15.91 -15.47 -11.69
C SER A 117 14.61 -14.67 -11.71
N SER A 118 14.26 -14.10 -12.86
CA SER A 118 12.94 -13.49 -13.08
C SER A 118 11.91 -14.49 -13.63
N GLU A 119 12.28 -15.76 -13.71
CA GLU A 119 11.43 -16.82 -14.25
C GLU A 119 10.18 -17.01 -13.38
N GLY A 120 9.00 -17.01 -14.00
CA GLY A 120 7.73 -17.22 -13.32
C GLY A 120 7.23 -16.06 -12.44
N LEU A 121 7.98 -14.96 -12.28
CA LEU A 121 7.54 -13.81 -11.47
C LEU A 121 6.29 -13.10 -12.04
N ARG A 122 6.02 -13.30 -13.33
CA ARG A 122 4.92 -12.68 -14.06
C ARG A 122 4.27 -13.74 -14.97
N PRO A 123 2.96 -13.63 -15.24
CA PRO A 123 2.29 -14.50 -16.20
C PRO A 123 2.76 -14.20 -17.62
N ASP A 124 2.81 -15.26 -18.44
CA ASP A 124 3.05 -15.14 -19.88
C ASP A 124 1.79 -14.67 -20.63
N ASP A 125 0.62 -15.08 -20.13
CA ASP A 125 -0.70 -14.74 -20.68
C ASP A 125 -1.43 -13.70 -19.80
N ASP A 126 -2.53 -13.16 -20.32
CA ASP A 126 -3.40 -12.25 -19.56
C ASP A 126 -4.07 -12.99 -18.38
N ILE A 127 -4.08 -12.37 -17.20
CA ILE A 127 -4.84 -12.86 -16.05
C ILE A 127 -6.34 -12.74 -16.37
N PRO A 128 -7.13 -13.82 -16.22
CA PRO A 128 -8.57 -13.76 -16.46
C PRO A 128 -9.23 -12.82 -15.45
N SER A 129 -10.16 -12.00 -15.94
CA SER A 129 -10.95 -11.07 -15.13
C SER A 129 -12.40 -11.00 -15.60
N VAL A 130 -13.28 -10.65 -14.67
CA VAL A 130 -14.70 -10.43 -14.91
C VAL A 130 -14.98 -8.94 -14.74
N LYS A 131 -15.55 -8.32 -15.77
CA LYS A 131 -15.96 -6.91 -15.72
C LYS A 131 -17.40 -6.81 -15.25
N THR A 132 -17.63 -6.96 -13.94
CA THR A 132 -18.94 -6.73 -13.32
C THR A 132 -19.28 -5.24 -13.40
N ASP A 133 -20.50 -4.92 -13.85
CA ASP A 133 -21.01 -3.54 -13.92
C ASP A 133 -21.44 -3.07 -12.53
N LEU A 134 -20.56 -2.33 -11.86
CA LEU A 134 -20.78 -1.86 -10.48
C LEU A 134 -21.93 -0.86 -10.37
N HIS A 135 -22.29 -0.17 -11.46
CA HIS A 135 -23.43 0.77 -11.46
C HIS A 135 -24.78 0.04 -11.48
N ALA A 136 -24.80 -1.23 -11.88
CA ALA A 136 -26.01 -2.04 -12.03
C ALA A 136 -26.31 -2.92 -10.82
N LEU A 137 -25.45 -2.93 -9.79
CA LEU A 137 -25.66 -3.72 -8.57
C LEU A 137 -26.85 -3.17 -7.77
N ASP A 138 -27.70 -4.08 -7.30
CA ASP A 138 -28.77 -3.74 -6.37
C ASP A 138 -28.16 -3.35 -5.03
N ALA A 139 -28.55 -2.21 -4.45
CA ALA A 139 -27.98 -1.70 -3.22
C ALA A 139 -28.31 -2.56 -2.00
N ASP A 140 -29.39 -3.35 -2.07
CA ASP A 140 -29.86 -4.20 -0.98
C ASP A 140 -29.08 -5.54 -0.90
N GLU A 141 -28.20 -5.84 -1.85
CA GLU A 141 -27.36 -7.04 -1.84
C GLU A 141 -26.03 -6.80 -1.11
N ASP A 142 -25.65 -7.74 -0.23
CA ASP A 142 -24.36 -7.74 0.44
C ASP A 142 -23.31 -8.46 -0.43
N ILE A 143 -22.30 -7.72 -0.89
CA ILE A 143 -21.34 -8.19 -1.89
C ILE A 143 -19.94 -7.65 -1.66
N VAL A 144 -18.94 -8.51 -1.88
CA VAL A 144 -17.52 -8.14 -1.98
C VAL A 144 -17.03 -8.46 -3.39
N ILE A 145 -16.33 -7.51 -4.01
CA ILE A 145 -15.68 -7.70 -5.31
C ILE A 145 -14.19 -7.37 -5.16
N TRP A 146 -13.35 -8.36 -5.39
CA TRP A 146 -11.91 -8.17 -5.42
C TRP A 146 -11.47 -7.54 -6.73
N LEU A 147 -10.85 -6.36 -6.67
CA LEU A 147 -10.40 -5.58 -7.83
C LEU A 147 -8.90 -5.78 -8.14
N GLY A 148 -8.30 -6.82 -7.53
CA GLY A 148 -6.90 -7.22 -7.68
C GLY A 148 -5.99 -6.59 -6.63
N HIS A 149 -4.89 -7.29 -6.31
CA HIS A 149 -3.98 -6.93 -5.22
C HIS A 149 -4.72 -6.82 -3.89
N SER A 150 -4.77 -5.62 -3.30
CA SER A 150 -5.50 -5.31 -2.08
C SER A 150 -6.67 -4.35 -2.31
N SER A 151 -7.13 -4.20 -3.55
CA SER A 151 -8.27 -3.33 -3.89
C SER A 151 -9.59 -4.09 -3.81
N TYR A 152 -10.60 -3.51 -3.14
CA TYR A 152 -11.93 -4.12 -2.98
C TYR A 152 -13.05 -3.09 -3.20
N TYR A 153 -14.11 -3.50 -3.88
CA TYR A 153 -15.42 -2.85 -3.78
C TYR A 153 -16.28 -3.68 -2.82
N VAL A 154 -16.87 -3.04 -1.83
CA VAL A 154 -17.69 -3.67 -0.81
C VAL A 154 -19.03 -2.95 -0.78
N GLN A 155 -20.11 -3.71 -0.81
CA GLN A 155 -21.44 -3.21 -0.50
C GLN A 155 -22.00 -4.03 0.65
N LEU A 156 -22.36 -3.35 1.73
CA LEU A 156 -22.81 -3.98 2.97
C LEU A 156 -23.92 -3.15 3.59
N SER A 157 -25.09 -3.74 3.78
CA SER A 157 -26.31 -3.10 4.31
C SER A 157 -26.62 -1.75 3.63
N GLY A 158 -26.56 -1.73 2.30
CA GLY A 158 -26.84 -0.53 1.50
C GLY A 158 -25.69 0.48 1.41
N ILE A 159 -24.59 0.28 2.13
CA ILE A 159 -23.42 1.18 2.12
C ILE A 159 -22.37 0.68 1.15
N ARG A 160 -21.87 1.58 0.28
CA ARG A 160 -20.84 1.29 -0.73
C ARG A 160 -19.49 1.82 -0.28
N MET A 161 -18.51 0.93 -0.24
CA MET A 161 -17.16 1.21 0.20
C MET A 161 -16.16 0.77 -0.86
N LEU A 162 -15.07 1.52 -0.97
CA LEU A 162 -13.92 1.16 -1.79
C LEU A 162 -12.67 1.16 -0.92
N ILE A 163 -11.91 0.06 -0.96
CA ILE A 163 -10.75 -0.15 -0.08
C ILE A 163 -9.51 -0.23 -0.95
N ASP A 164 -8.47 0.56 -0.60
CA ASP A 164 -7.15 0.61 -1.23
C ASP A 164 -7.18 0.56 -2.78
N PRO A 165 -7.96 1.42 -3.47
CA PRO A 165 -8.13 1.31 -4.92
C PRO A 165 -6.87 1.72 -5.68
N VAL A 166 -6.32 0.78 -6.45
CA VAL A 166 -5.21 1.02 -7.38
C VAL A 166 -5.59 0.59 -8.79
N PHE A 167 -5.94 1.56 -9.63
CA PHE A 167 -6.25 1.34 -11.05
C PHE A 167 -5.10 1.74 -11.99
N SER A 168 -4.00 2.22 -11.42
CA SER A 168 -2.78 2.52 -12.19
C SER A 168 -2.09 1.25 -12.69
N VAL A 169 -1.37 1.40 -13.80
CA VAL A 169 -0.58 0.32 -14.40
C VAL A 169 0.72 0.08 -13.62
N ASP A 170 1.26 1.10 -12.96
CA ASP A 170 2.53 1.02 -12.24
C ASP A 170 2.28 1.34 -10.76
N ALA A 171 2.55 0.39 -9.86
CA ALA A 171 2.50 0.60 -8.40
C ALA A 171 3.85 1.10 -7.87
N ALA A 172 4.34 2.20 -8.46
CA ALA A 172 5.63 2.78 -8.14
C ALA A 172 5.69 4.27 -8.46
N PRO A 173 6.61 5.02 -7.82
CA PRO A 173 6.81 6.41 -8.17
C PRO A 173 7.39 6.57 -9.56
N ILE A 174 8.07 5.56 -10.13
CA ILE A 174 8.78 5.60 -11.43
C ILE A 174 8.01 4.74 -12.45
N PRO A 175 7.78 5.22 -13.68
CA PRO A 175 7.11 4.43 -14.71
C PRO A 175 7.80 3.08 -14.97
N PHE A 176 7.00 2.06 -15.30
CA PHE A 176 7.43 0.68 -15.59
C PHE A 176 8.01 -0.12 -14.42
N ALA A 177 8.14 0.46 -13.23
CA ALA A 177 8.44 -0.28 -12.01
C ALA A 177 7.14 -0.82 -11.40
N ASN A 178 7.17 -2.04 -10.84
CA ASN A 178 6.02 -2.71 -10.24
C ASN A 178 4.78 -2.69 -11.14
N ARG A 179 4.97 -3.06 -12.41
CA ARG A 179 3.92 -3.01 -13.43
C ARG A 179 2.86 -4.08 -13.16
N ALA A 180 1.59 -3.74 -13.24
CA ALA A 180 0.47 -4.67 -13.17
C ALA A 180 0.60 -5.77 -14.23
N PHE A 181 0.14 -6.99 -13.92
CA PHE A 181 0.02 -8.07 -14.90
C PHE A 181 -1.04 -7.72 -15.94
N ALA A 182 -0.87 -8.23 -17.17
CA ALA A 182 -1.88 -8.01 -18.20
C ALA A 182 -3.23 -8.65 -17.76
N GLY A 183 -4.35 -8.03 -18.13
CA GLY A 183 -5.69 -8.47 -17.72
C GLY A 183 -6.16 -8.02 -16.32
N THR A 184 -5.30 -7.45 -15.47
CA THR A 184 -5.61 -7.17 -14.04
C THR A 184 -6.14 -5.78 -13.71
N ASN A 185 -6.24 -4.88 -14.69
CA ASN A 185 -6.85 -3.55 -14.53
C ASN A 185 -8.12 -3.43 -15.38
N PRO A 186 -9.18 -4.23 -15.09
CA PRO A 186 -10.43 -4.10 -15.82
C PRO A 186 -11.19 -2.83 -15.44
N TYR A 187 -10.90 -2.20 -14.30
CA TYR A 187 -11.61 -1.02 -13.78
C TYR A 187 -10.81 0.28 -13.87
N THR A 188 -11.55 1.37 -14.02
CA THR A 188 -11.11 2.76 -13.93
C THR A 188 -12.03 3.51 -12.97
N ALA A 189 -11.68 4.73 -12.58
CA ALA A 189 -12.52 5.54 -11.70
C ALA A 189 -13.95 5.76 -12.25
N SER A 190 -14.14 5.86 -13.57
CA SER A 190 -15.49 6.03 -14.14
C SER A 190 -16.39 4.80 -14.01
N ASP A 191 -15.81 3.63 -13.76
CA ASP A 191 -16.57 2.39 -13.55
C ASP A 191 -17.08 2.25 -12.12
N ILE A 192 -16.60 3.10 -11.19
CA ILE A 192 -17.02 3.07 -9.80
C ILE A 192 -18.28 3.97 -9.67
N PRO A 193 -19.38 3.47 -9.08
CA PRO A 193 -20.53 4.31 -8.75
C PRO A 193 -20.16 5.30 -7.64
N PRO A 194 -21.01 6.28 -7.31
CA PRO A 194 -20.85 7.02 -6.06
C PRO A 194 -20.71 6.04 -4.89
N ILE A 195 -19.70 6.27 -4.05
CA ILE A 195 -19.40 5.48 -2.85
C ILE A 195 -19.51 6.37 -1.61
N ASP A 196 -19.97 5.77 -0.53
CA ASP A 196 -20.15 6.46 0.74
C ASP A 196 -18.80 6.62 1.45
N TYR A 197 -17.97 5.57 1.42
CA TYR A 197 -16.65 5.60 2.08
C TYR A 197 -15.52 5.08 1.19
N LEU A 198 -14.43 5.84 1.17
CA LEU A 198 -13.13 5.39 0.68
C LEU A 198 -12.25 5.04 1.88
N LEU A 199 -11.81 3.78 1.97
CA LEU A 199 -10.95 3.29 3.03
C LEU A 199 -9.52 3.13 2.50
N VAL A 200 -8.53 3.67 3.24
CA VAL A 200 -7.11 3.48 2.92
C VAL A 200 -6.34 2.98 4.12
N THR A 201 -5.71 1.81 3.97
CA THR A 201 -4.98 1.13 5.04
C THR A 201 -3.65 1.79 5.36
N HIS A 202 -2.88 2.18 4.34
CA HIS A 202 -1.58 2.82 4.50
C HIS A 202 -1.10 3.53 3.22
N ASP A 203 0.04 4.21 3.29
CA ASP A 203 0.50 5.13 2.25
C ASP A 203 1.40 4.50 1.17
N HIS A 204 1.53 3.17 1.05
CA HIS A 204 2.34 2.58 -0.02
C HIS A 204 1.70 2.77 -1.42
N TRP A 205 2.52 2.63 -2.47
CA TRP A 205 2.15 2.97 -3.84
C TRP A 205 1.09 2.03 -4.43
N ASP A 206 1.04 0.82 -3.94
CA ASP A 206 0.10 -0.26 -4.27
C ASP A 206 -1.16 -0.27 -3.40
N HIS A 207 -1.32 0.70 -2.49
CA HIS A 207 -2.52 0.89 -1.66
C HIS A 207 -3.14 2.28 -1.81
N LEU A 208 -2.32 3.31 -2.01
CA LEU A 208 -2.76 4.71 -2.10
C LEU A 208 -2.34 5.33 -3.46
N ASP A 209 -3.09 5.01 -4.52
CA ASP A 209 -2.71 5.41 -5.87
C ASP A 209 -3.16 6.82 -6.26
N TYR A 210 -2.20 7.75 -6.44
CA TYR A 210 -2.51 9.16 -6.71
C TYR A 210 -3.45 9.40 -7.92
N PRO A 211 -3.21 8.84 -9.12
CA PRO A 211 -4.12 8.97 -10.24
C PRO A 211 -5.53 8.45 -9.94
N THR A 212 -5.64 7.29 -9.28
CA THR A 212 -6.92 6.70 -8.90
C THR A 212 -7.67 7.57 -7.90
N ILE A 213 -7.04 7.93 -6.78
CA ILE A 213 -7.67 8.77 -5.75
C ILE A 213 -8.09 10.13 -6.31
N LYS A 214 -7.24 10.80 -7.10
CA LYS A 214 -7.61 12.07 -7.73
C LYS A 214 -8.83 11.88 -8.64
N ALA A 215 -8.86 10.81 -9.43
CA ALA A 215 -9.95 10.56 -10.38
C ALA A 215 -11.27 10.19 -9.69
N LEU A 216 -11.22 9.50 -8.54
CA LEU A 216 -12.37 9.10 -7.74
C LEU A 216 -12.98 10.23 -6.92
N LYS A 217 -12.22 11.28 -6.60
CA LYS A 217 -12.67 12.42 -5.79
C LYS A 217 -14.15 12.85 -5.96
N PRO A 218 -14.70 13.05 -7.18
CA PRO A 218 -16.11 13.47 -7.32
C PRO A 218 -17.16 12.41 -6.96
N GLN A 219 -16.77 11.16 -6.74
CA GLN A 219 -17.65 10.03 -6.41
C GLN A 219 -17.57 9.63 -4.93
N VAL A 220 -16.59 10.15 -4.18
CA VAL A 220 -16.34 9.78 -2.78
C VAL A 220 -17.14 10.71 -1.87
N GLY A 221 -17.95 10.13 -0.97
CA GLY A 221 -18.57 10.83 0.15
C GLY A 221 -17.53 11.19 1.21
N GLU A 222 -17.09 10.19 1.97
CA GLU A 222 -16.17 10.32 3.10
C GLU A 222 -14.91 9.48 2.89
N VAL A 223 -13.80 9.88 3.50
CA VAL A 223 -12.54 9.12 3.54
C VAL A 223 -12.23 8.71 4.96
N LEU A 224 -11.88 7.44 5.17
CA LEU A 224 -11.44 6.90 6.47
C LEU A 224 -10.07 6.23 6.31
N THR A 225 -9.11 6.62 7.14
CA THR A 225 -7.72 6.14 7.03
C THR A 225 -6.99 6.16 8.38
N GLY A 226 -5.75 5.67 8.40
CA GLY A 226 -4.87 5.77 9.56
C GLY A 226 -4.30 7.19 9.74
N LEU A 227 -3.97 7.55 10.98
CA LEU A 227 -3.37 8.84 11.33
C LEU A 227 -2.20 9.26 10.43
N GLY A 228 -2.24 10.51 9.96
CA GLY A 228 -1.24 11.14 9.10
C GLY A 228 -1.46 10.94 7.59
N VAL A 229 -2.25 9.95 7.16
CA VAL A 229 -2.53 9.69 5.73
C VAL A 229 -3.43 10.78 5.13
N GLY A 230 -4.26 11.45 5.94
CA GLY A 230 -5.11 12.57 5.53
C GLY A 230 -4.34 13.72 4.89
N ALA A 231 -3.06 13.90 5.23
CA ALA A 231 -2.20 14.89 4.59
C ALA A 231 -2.02 14.68 3.07
N PHE A 232 -2.10 13.43 2.59
CA PHE A 232 -2.12 13.11 1.16
C PHE A 232 -3.43 13.58 0.52
N PHE A 233 -4.56 13.30 1.16
CA PHE A 233 -5.88 13.70 0.68
C PHE A 233 -6.04 15.23 0.61
N GLU A 234 -5.64 15.96 1.66
CA GLU A 234 -5.60 17.43 1.64
C GLU A 234 -4.74 17.96 0.48
N LYS A 235 -3.55 17.37 0.29
CA LYS A 235 -2.63 17.76 -0.79
C LYS A 235 -3.22 17.48 -2.18
N TRP A 236 -4.04 16.45 -2.31
CA TRP A 236 -4.71 16.07 -3.55
C TRP A 236 -6.06 16.78 -3.73
N GLY A 237 -6.41 17.64 -2.78
CA GLY A 237 -7.49 18.59 -2.85
C GLY A 237 -8.82 18.07 -2.31
N TYR A 238 -8.85 16.95 -1.59
CA TYR A 238 -10.02 16.58 -0.79
C TYR A 238 -10.29 17.65 0.26
N ASP A 239 -11.55 17.82 0.62
CA ASP A 239 -11.92 18.68 1.74
C ASP A 239 -11.57 17.95 3.04
N SER A 240 -10.84 18.61 3.93
CA SER A 240 -10.44 18.05 5.22
C SER A 240 -11.63 17.70 6.10
N GLU A 241 -12.79 18.35 5.91
CA GLU A 241 -14.02 18.03 6.66
C GLU A 241 -14.57 16.63 6.32
N HIS A 242 -14.19 16.08 5.16
CA HIS A 242 -14.61 14.75 4.67
C HIS A 242 -13.49 13.70 4.75
N VAL A 243 -12.42 13.99 5.50
CA VAL A 243 -11.28 13.08 5.68
C VAL A 243 -11.09 12.82 7.16
N HIS A 244 -11.38 11.59 7.57
CA HIS A 244 -11.35 11.14 8.95
C HIS A 244 -10.17 10.20 9.16
N GLU A 245 -9.41 10.43 10.22
CA GLU A 245 -8.22 9.65 10.55
C GLU A 245 -8.36 9.04 11.94
N GLY A 246 -8.06 7.75 12.06
CA GLY A 246 -8.11 7.01 13.32
C GLY A 246 -6.78 6.37 13.68
N ASP A 247 -6.54 6.23 14.98
CA ASP A 247 -5.49 5.39 15.54
C ASP A 247 -5.98 3.94 15.72
N TRP A 248 -5.08 3.02 16.06
CA TRP A 248 -5.49 1.67 16.40
C TRP A 248 -6.45 1.63 17.59
N ASN A 249 -7.51 0.85 17.40
CA ASN A 249 -8.68 0.69 18.26
C ASN A 249 -9.69 1.84 18.22
N ASP A 250 -9.49 2.88 17.41
CA ASP A 250 -10.52 3.87 17.15
C ASP A 250 -11.71 3.26 16.39
N THR A 251 -12.86 3.88 16.56
CA THR A 251 -14.15 3.40 16.05
C THR A 251 -14.92 4.55 15.44
N PHE A 252 -15.53 4.30 14.28
CA PHE A 252 -16.36 5.25 13.55
C PHE A 252 -17.74 4.64 13.33
N GLU A 253 -18.76 5.29 13.88
CA GLU A 253 -20.16 4.96 13.57
C GLU A 253 -20.50 5.50 12.20
N LEU A 254 -20.95 4.62 11.31
CA LEU A 254 -21.32 4.92 9.93
C LEU A 254 -22.85 4.90 9.78
N GLU A 255 -23.30 5.14 8.55
CA GLU A 255 -24.72 5.03 8.20
C GLU A 255 -25.23 3.59 8.29
N ASN A 256 -26.56 3.42 8.32
CA ASN A 256 -27.25 2.12 8.35
C ASN A 256 -26.84 1.15 9.49
N GLY A 257 -26.29 1.69 10.59
CA GLY A 257 -25.86 0.88 11.73
C GLY A 257 -24.58 0.10 11.47
N LEU A 258 -23.78 0.50 10.47
CA LEU A 258 -22.42 0.02 10.31
C LEU A 258 -21.49 0.70 11.31
N THR A 259 -20.50 -0.04 11.78
CA THR A 259 -19.40 0.47 12.58
C THR A 259 -18.09 0.05 11.92
N LEU A 260 -17.21 1.03 11.66
CA LEU A 260 -15.85 0.79 11.20
C LEU A 260 -14.89 0.86 12.37
N TYR A 261 -14.05 -0.18 12.52
CA TYR A 261 -12.98 -0.22 13.50
C TYR A 261 -11.63 -0.12 12.80
N VAL A 262 -10.79 0.78 13.28
CA VAL A 262 -9.38 0.88 12.88
C VAL A 262 -8.59 -0.08 13.76
N LEU A 263 -8.01 -1.11 13.18
CA LEU A 263 -7.38 -2.20 13.93
C LEU A 263 -5.86 -2.25 13.75
N PRO A 264 -5.13 -2.78 14.74
CA PRO A 264 -3.70 -3.00 14.63
C PRO A 264 -3.30 -3.81 13.39
N ALA A 265 -2.20 -3.40 12.79
CA ALA A 265 -1.52 -4.14 11.73
C ALA A 265 0.00 -4.14 11.98
N ARG A 266 0.70 -5.18 11.54
CA ARG A 266 2.15 -5.32 11.64
C ARG A 266 2.80 -5.00 10.30
N HIS A 267 3.12 -3.72 10.06
CA HIS A 267 3.67 -3.27 8.79
C HIS A 267 4.53 -2.01 8.98
N TYR A 268 4.68 -1.19 7.93
CA TYR A 268 5.36 0.10 7.96
C TYR A 268 4.72 1.07 6.95
N SER A 269 5.14 2.34 6.94
CA SER A 269 4.69 3.31 5.95
C SER A 269 5.84 4.09 5.31
N GLY A 270 5.60 4.69 4.15
CA GLY A 270 6.44 5.72 3.55
C GLY A 270 6.58 5.63 2.03
N ARG A 271 6.54 6.79 1.37
CA ARG A 271 6.77 6.93 -0.08
C ARG A 271 8.13 7.48 -0.50
N MET A 272 8.90 8.03 0.44
CA MET A 272 10.16 8.73 0.17
C MET A 272 11.29 8.25 1.11
N LEU A 273 12.16 9.16 1.57
CA LEU A 273 13.34 8.83 2.39
C LEU A 273 13.01 8.59 3.86
N THR A 274 11.85 9.07 4.31
CA THR A 274 11.35 8.90 5.67
C THR A 274 10.28 7.83 5.70
N ARG A 275 10.31 7.00 6.74
CA ARG A 275 9.31 5.97 6.99
C ARG A 275 8.51 6.28 8.25
N ASN A 276 7.38 5.60 8.39
CA ASN A 276 6.58 5.54 9.62
C ASN A 276 6.05 6.88 10.11
N ARG A 277 5.80 7.82 9.20
CA ARG A 277 5.24 9.15 9.52
C ARG A 277 3.71 9.18 9.43
N THR A 278 3.12 8.13 8.90
CA THR A 278 1.68 7.87 8.85
C THR A 278 1.42 6.46 9.38
N LEU A 279 0.24 6.21 9.92
CA LEU A 279 -0.14 4.93 10.49
C LEU A 279 -0.58 3.96 9.39
N TRP A 280 -0.25 2.68 9.57
CA TRP A 280 -0.77 1.55 8.79
C TRP A 280 -1.80 0.79 9.63
N VAL A 281 -2.91 0.39 9.03
CA VAL A 281 -4.06 -0.15 9.78
C VAL A 281 -4.71 -1.31 9.03
N GLY A 282 -5.38 -2.19 9.78
CA GLY A 282 -6.45 -3.05 9.24
C GLY A 282 -7.82 -2.42 9.51
N PHE A 283 -8.84 -2.85 8.78
CA PHE A 283 -10.22 -2.41 8.98
C PHE A 283 -11.13 -3.59 9.30
N ALA A 284 -11.88 -3.51 10.39
CA ALA A 284 -13.07 -4.34 10.58
C ALA A 284 -14.32 -3.49 10.31
N ILE A 285 -15.25 -4.04 9.54
CA ILE A 285 -16.54 -3.44 9.22
C ILE A 285 -17.60 -4.35 9.81
N GLU A 286 -18.33 -3.85 10.79
CA GLU A 286 -19.43 -4.58 11.44
C GLU A 286 -20.75 -3.94 11.02
N SER A 287 -21.67 -4.75 10.52
CA SER A 287 -23.07 -4.42 10.32
C SER A 287 -23.91 -5.19 11.33
N PRO A 288 -25.24 -4.94 11.44
CA PRO A 288 -26.09 -5.71 12.32
C PRO A 288 -26.04 -7.23 12.10
N ASP A 289 -25.77 -7.66 10.87
CA ASP A 289 -25.86 -9.06 10.46
C ASP A 289 -24.50 -9.70 10.12
N ARG A 290 -23.46 -8.89 9.88
CA ARG A 290 -22.17 -9.38 9.34
C ARG A 290 -20.96 -8.62 9.84
N ARG A 291 -19.83 -9.32 9.92
CA ARG A 291 -18.50 -8.76 10.21
C ARG A 291 -17.51 -9.10 9.10
N LEU A 292 -16.90 -8.08 8.51
CA LEU A 292 -15.85 -8.21 7.49
C LEU A 292 -14.53 -7.65 8.03
N PHE A 293 -13.39 -8.27 7.69
CA PHE A 293 -12.07 -7.77 8.07
C PHE A 293 -11.11 -7.71 6.88
N PHE A 294 -10.39 -6.61 6.74
CA PHE A 294 -9.38 -6.38 5.71
C PHE A 294 -8.05 -6.02 6.39
N SER A 295 -7.03 -6.86 6.25
CA SER A 295 -5.78 -6.71 7.00
C SER A 295 -4.85 -5.59 6.51
N GLY A 296 -5.09 -5.06 5.30
CA GLY A 296 -4.01 -4.43 4.54
C GLY A 296 -2.85 -5.41 4.36
N ASP A 297 -1.62 -4.92 4.46
CA ASP A 297 -0.39 -5.71 4.31
C ASP A 297 0.17 -6.19 5.65
N SER A 298 -0.70 -6.49 6.62
CA SER A 298 -0.25 -6.88 7.95
C SER A 298 0.54 -8.19 7.90
N GLY A 299 1.77 -8.19 8.42
CA GLY A 299 2.51 -9.42 8.69
C GLY A 299 1.95 -10.18 9.90
N TYR A 300 2.36 -11.44 10.06
CA TYR A 300 1.84 -12.30 11.13
C TYR A 300 2.21 -11.81 12.53
N GLY A 301 1.30 -11.99 13.51
CA GLY A 301 1.56 -11.66 14.90
C GLY A 301 0.34 -11.84 15.81
N PRO A 302 0.51 -11.64 17.14
CA PRO A 302 -0.52 -11.95 18.15
C PRO A 302 -1.81 -11.13 18.01
N HIS A 303 -1.76 -10.00 17.31
CA HIS A 303 -2.92 -9.15 17.07
C HIS A 303 -4.05 -9.88 16.34
N PHE A 304 -3.80 -10.91 15.51
CA PHE A 304 -4.88 -11.65 14.85
C PHE A 304 -5.73 -12.44 15.84
N ALA A 305 -5.12 -13.20 16.75
CA ALA A 305 -5.84 -13.87 17.84
C ALA A 305 -6.56 -12.88 18.78
N GLU A 306 -5.94 -11.74 19.09
CA GLU A 306 -6.57 -10.69 19.91
C GLU A 306 -7.79 -10.08 19.22
N ILE A 307 -7.71 -9.83 17.90
CA ILE A 307 -8.83 -9.35 17.09
C ILE A 307 -9.94 -10.42 17.03
N GLY A 308 -9.61 -11.68 16.74
CA GLY A 308 -10.59 -12.77 16.73
C GLY A 308 -11.33 -12.91 18.04
N GLN A 309 -10.63 -12.83 19.17
CA GLN A 309 -11.24 -12.84 20.50
C GLN A 309 -12.14 -11.62 20.76
N ARG A 310 -11.76 -10.43 20.29
CA ARG A 310 -12.53 -9.20 20.47
C ARG A 310 -13.86 -9.24 19.71
N PHE A 311 -13.86 -9.77 18.49
CA PHE A 311 -15.02 -9.74 17.59
C PHE A 311 -15.84 -11.02 17.60
N ASP A 312 -15.36 -12.11 18.20
CA ASP A 312 -16.02 -13.43 18.18
C ASP A 312 -16.27 -13.93 16.75
N GLY A 313 -15.22 -13.87 15.93
CA GLY A 313 -15.22 -14.34 14.54
C GLY A 313 -15.59 -13.28 13.49
N PHE A 314 -15.43 -13.65 12.22
CA PHE A 314 -15.75 -12.83 11.05
C PHE A 314 -16.42 -13.67 9.96
N ASP A 315 -17.36 -13.08 9.23
CA ASP A 315 -18.00 -13.74 8.09
C ASP A 315 -17.06 -13.85 6.89
N LEU A 316 -16.24 -12.82 6.69
CA LEU A 316 -15.20 -12.79 5.67
C LEU A 316 -13.98 -12.03 6.19
N VAL A 317 -12.81 -12.64 6.02
CA VAL A 317 -11.52 -11.98 6.22
C VAL A 317 -10.76 -11.93 4.90
N SER A 318 -10.11 -10.82 4.63
CA SER A 318 -9.22 -10.64 3.50
C SER A 318 -7.81 -10.40 4.02
N LEU A 319 -6.93 -11.37 3.78
CA LEU A 319 -5.60 -11.43 4.41
C LEU A 319 -4.48 -11.40 3.37
N ASP A 320 -3.44 -10.61 3.66
CA ASP A 320 -2.17 -10.63 2.94
C ASP A 320 -1.64 -12.07 2.90
N HIS A 321 -1.24 -12.53 1.73
CA HIS A 321 -0.48 -13.78 1.60
C HIS A 321 0.42 -13.76 0.37
N GLY A 322 0.66 -12.56 -0.18
CA GLY A 322 1.47 -12.34 -1.35
C GLY A 322 2.67 -11.49 -1.00
N GLN A 323 3.63 -11.42 -1.91
CA GLN A 323 4.80 -10.56 -1.78
C GLN A 323 5.67 -10.84 -0.53
N TYR A 324 5.56 -12.04 0.03
CA TYR A 324 6.42 -12.50 1.12
C TYR A 324 7.84 -12.79 0.62
N ASP A 325 8.81 -12.58 1.49
CA ASP A 325 10.20 -12.94 1.27
C ASP A 325 10.90 -13.10 2.62
N PRO A 326 11.82 -14.06 2.78
CA PRO A 326 12.57 -14.23 4.03
C PRO A 326 13.24 -12.95 4.53
N ARG A 327 13.61 -12.02 3.64
CA ARG A 327 14.27 -10.74 3.97
C ARG A 327 13.36 -9.76 4.71
N TRP A 328 12.03 -9.90 4.64
CA TRP A 328 11.06 -9.02 5.30
C TRP A 328 9.89 -9.81 5.92
N ALA A 329 10.17 -11.01 6.42
CA ALA A 329 9.18 -11.97 6.91
C ALA A 329 8.25 -11.46 8.04
N TYR A 330 8.56 -10.32 8.67
CA TYR A 330 7.73 -9.76 9.74
C TYR A 330 6.59 -8.86 9.26
N ILE A 331 6.64 -8.41 8.01
CA ILE A 331 5.72 -7.38 7.49
C ILE A 331 4.89 -7.87 6.29
N HIS A 332 5.06 -9.11 5.87
CA HIS A 332 4.19 -9.79 4.89
C HIS A 332 4.03 -11.24 5.31
N MET A 333 2.80 -11.75 5.24
CA MET A 333 2.51 -13.13 5.60
C MET A 333 2.85 -14.09 4.45
N THR A 334 3.39 -15.24 4.81
CA THR A 334 3.32 -16.41 3.94
C THR A 334 1.87 -16.94 3.86
N PRO A 335 1.52 -17.73 2.82
CA PRO A 335 0.20 -18.35 2.72
C PRO A 335 -0.17 -19.23 3.91
N GLU A 336 0.81 -19.90 4.52
CA GLU A 336 0.60 -20.73 5.71
C GLU A 336 0.30 -19.87 6.95
N GLU A 337 1.00 -18.75 7.12
CA GLU A 337 0.71 -17.78 8.18
C GLU A 337 -0.65 -17.09 7.98
N ALA A 338 -1.03 -16.79 6.74
CA ALA A 338 -2.36 -16.24 6.43
C ALA A 338 -3.48 -17.25 6.75
N ALA A 339 -3.25 -18.53 6.47
CA ALA A 339 -4.18 -19.60 6.84
C ALA A 339 -4.31 -19.76 8.37
N GLU A 340 -3.21 -19.61 9.11
CA GLU A 340 -3.21 -19.61 10.58
C GLU A 340 -3.93 -18.38 11.14
N ALA A 341 -3.62 -17.18 10.63
CA ALA A 341 -4.28 -15.94 11.01
C ALA A 341 -5.80 -15.99 10.77
N ALA A 342 -6.26 -16.62 9.68
CA ALA A 342 -7.68 -16.82 9.41
C ALA A 342 -8.39 -17.67 10.49
N GLU A 343 -7.74 -18.71 11.00
CA GLU A 343 -8.28 -19.50 12.12
C GLU A 343 -8.28 -18.71 13.43
N GLU A 344 -7.20 -17.99 13.72
CA GLU A 344 -7.10 -17.16 14.93
C GLU A 344 -8.13 -16.04 14.96
N LEU A 345 -8.49 -15.51 13.79
CA LEU A 345 -9.57 -14.54 13.61
C LEU A 345 -10.97 -15.17 13.74
N GLY A 346 -11.10 -16.50 13.73
CA GLY A 346 -12.39 -17.18 13.69
C GLY A 346 -13.16 -16.90 12.40
N ALA A 347 -12.48 -16.90 11.26
CA ALA A 347 -13.09 -16.60 9.97
C ALA A 347 -14.03 -17.72 9.49
N ASN A 348 -15.17 -17.34 8.91
CA ASN A 348 -16.02 -18.25 8.14
C ASN A 348 -15.53 -18.37 6.68
N THR A 349 -15.03 -17.27 6.11
CA THR A 349 -14.54 -17.19 4.73
C THR A 349 -13.19 -16.48 4.68
N LEU A 350 -12.23 -17.03 3.94
CA LEU A 350 -10.93 -16.41 3.65
C LEU A 350 -10.88 -15.97 2.18
N LEU A 351 -10.65 -14.68 1.95
CA LEU A 351 -10.42 -14.06 0.64
C LEU A 351 -8.93 -13.66 0.48
N PRO A 352 -8.32 -13.96 -0.67
CA PRO A 352 -6.99 -13.49 -1.03
C PRO A 352 -6.80 -11.96 -1.04
N ALA A 353 -5.69 -11.48 -0.45
CA ALA A 353 -5.19 -10.12 -0.59
C ALA A 353 -3.73 -10.07 -1.07
N HIS A 354 -3.33 -8.91 -1.58
CA HIS A 354 -1.94 -8.55 -1.91
C HIS A 354 -1.26 -9.48 -2.96
N VAL A 355 -2.08 -10.11 -3.81
CA VAL A 355 -1.67 -11.13 -4.78
C VAL A 355 -2.26 -10.85 -6.17
N GLY A 356 -1.76 -11.53 -7.21
CA GLY A 356 -2.44 -11.65 -8.50
C GLY A 356 -2.39 -10.42 -9.42
N LYS A 357 -1.73 -9.33 -9.00
CA LYS A 357 -1.67 -8.08 -9.78
C LYS A 357 -0.26 -7.55 -10.00
N PHE A 358 0.57 -7.52 -8.96
CA PHE A 358 1.94 -7.01 -9.01
C PHE A 358 2.95 -8.07 -8.60
N SER A 359 4.19 -7.90 -9.05
CA SER A 359 5.35 -8.67 -8.58
C SER A 359 6.26 -7.71 -7.81
N LEU A 360 6.17 -7.81 -6.49
CA LEU A 360 6.90 -7.01 -5.49
C LEU A 360 7.88 -7.89 -4.69
N ALA A 361 7.73 -9.21 -4.74
CA ALA A 361 8.68 -10.19 -4.19
C ALA A 361 9.19 -11.19 -5.25
N GLN A 362 10.13 -12.04 -4.82
CA GLN A 362 10.85 -12.99 -5.67
C GLN A 362 10.26 -14.41 -5.57
N HIS A 363 8.94 -14.54 -5.74
CA HIS A 363 8.26 -15.84 -5.87
C HIS A 363 7.46 -15.87 -7.20
N PRO A 364 7.23 -17.05 -7.80
CA PRO A 364 6.34 -17.19 -8.95
C PRO A 364 4.95 -16.61 -8.66
N TRP A 365 4.29 -16.03 -9.66
CA TRP A 365 3.03 -15.32 -9.43
C TRP A 365 1.86 -16.26 -9.05
N GLN A 366 1.89 -17.54 -9.45
CA GLN A 366 0.90 -18.54 -9.07
C GLN A 366 1.13 -19.11 -7.66
N GLU A 367 2.38 -19.10 -7.19
CA GLU A 367 2.78 -19.80 -5.97
C GLU A 367 1.92 -19.44 -4.74
N PRO A 368 1.58 -18.16 -4.49
CA PRO A 368 0.71 -17.81 -3.37
C PRO A 368 -0.67 -18.48 -3.43
N PHE A 369 -1.28 -18.57 -4.62
CA PHE A 369 -2.59 -19.22 -4.79
C PHE A 369 -2.51 -20.73 -4.58
N GLU A 370 -1.44 -21.37 -5.05
CA GLU A 370 -1.21 -22.80 -4.83
C GLU A 370 -1.01 -23.12 -3.35
N ARG A 371 -0.13 -22.35 -2.69
CA ARG A 371 0.20 -22.55 -1.29
C ARG A 371 -0.96 -22.22 -0.35
N ILE A 372 -1.72 -21.14 -0.59
CA ILE A 372 -2.89 -20.86 0.23
C ILE A 372 -3.96 -21.95 0.06
N THR A 373 -4.15 -22.44 -1.17
CA THR A 373 -5.09 -23.55 -1.42
C THR A 373 -4.71 -24.78 -0.60
N SER A 374 -3.42 -25.15 -0.58
CA SER A 374 -2.94 -26.27 0.23
C SER A 374 -2.98 -25.99 1.73
N ALA A 375 -2.64 -24.77 2.18
CA ALA A 375 -2.66 -24.39 3.59
C ALA A 375 -4.08 -24.30 4.18
N SER A 376 -5.07 -24.10 3.30
CA SER A 376 -6.50 -24.10 3.63
C SER A 376 -7.15 -25.49 3.59
N GLU A 377 -6.43 -26.55 3.18
CA GLU A 377 -6.95 -27.91 3.28
C GLU A 377 -7.20 -28.29 4.75
N GLU A 378 -8.35 -28.93 5.03
CA GLU A 378 -8.76 -29.35 6.38
C GLU A 378 -9.00 -28.23 7.41
N ARG A 379 -9.05 -26.96 6.98
CA ARG A 379 -9.43 -25.81 7.82
C ARG A 379 -10.95 -25.66 7.91
N ASP A 380 -11.43 -25.06 9.01
CA ASP A 380 -12.88 -24.88 9.25
C ASP A 380 -13.50 -23.74 8.42
N TYR A 381 -12.69 -22.83 7.87
CA TYR A 381 -13.15 -21.75 7.01
C TYR A 381 -13.23 -22.16 5.53
N ARG A 382 -14.05 -21.44 4.77
CA ARG A 382 -14.13 -21.56 3.31
C ARG A 382 -13.10 -20.64 2.63
N LEU A 383 -12.16 -21.19 1.88
CA LEU A 383 -11.34 -20.41 0.96
C LEU A 383 -12.16 -20.01 -0.29
N VAL A 384 -12.17 -18.72 -0.65
CA VAL A 384 -12.74 -18.22 -1.90
C VAL A 384 -11.65 -17.63 -2.79
N THR A 385 -11.67 -17.94 -4.08
CA THR A 385 -10.64 -17.51 -5.03
C THR A 385 -11.25 -16.89 -6.29
N PRO A 386 -12.03 -15.78 -6.16
CA PRO A 386 -12.65 -15.14 -7.30
C PRO A 386 -11.60 -14.69 -8.33
N MET A 387 -11.99 -14.64 -9.60
CA MET A 387 -11.26 -13.83 -10.58
C MET A 387 -11.36 -12.34 -10.21
N ILE A 388 -10.43 -11.51 -10.68
CA ILE A 388 -10.54 -10.05 -10.50
C ILE A 388 -11.86 -9.56 -11.09
N GLY A 389 -12.68 -8.91 -10.27
CA GLY A 389 -13.99 -8.38 -10.61
C GLY A 389 -15.14 -9.40 -10.56
N GLU A 390 -14.88 -10.65 -10.21
CA GLU A 390 -15.94 -11.66 -9.98
C GLU A 390 -16.61 -11.41 -8.61
N PRO A 391 -17.96 -11.36 -8.57
CA PRO A 391 -18.69 -11.04 -7.36
C PRO A 391 -18.66 -12.16 -6.33
N ILE A 392 -18.45 -11.83 -5.05
CA ILE A 392 -18.68 -12.72 -3.91
C ILE A 392 -19.95 -12.26 -3.21
N TRP A 393 -21.03 -13.03 -3.34
CA TRP A 393 -22.30 -12.74 -2.69
C TRP A 393 -22.25 -13.27 -1.25
N LEU A 394 -22.38 -12.38 -0.26
CA LEU A 394 -22.20 -12.75 1.16
C LEU A 394 -23.36 -13.63 1.69
N ASP A 395 -24.50 -13.65 1.01
CA ASP A 395 -25.62 -14.56 1.25
C ASP A 395 -25.44 -15.95 0.62
N ASP A 396 -24.50 -16.13 -0.32
CA ASP A 396 -24.29 -17.39 -1.05
C ASP A 396 -23.08 -18.17 -0.51
N SER A 397 -23.33 -18.91 0.58
CA SER A 397 -22.34 -19.83 1.16
C SER A 397 -21.95 -20.99 0.23
N GLU A 398 -22.70 -21.23 -0.84
CA GLU A 398 -22.45 -22.32 -1.78
C GLU A 398 -21.64 -21.89 -3.02
N GLN A 399 -21.39 -20.60 -3.21
CA GLN A 399 -21.02 -20.02 -4.52
C GLN A 399 -19.94 -20.75 -5.33
N ARG A 400 -18.81 -21.26 -4.83
CA ARG A 400 -17.70 -21.85 -5.62
C ARG A 400 -16.96 -20.90 -6.59
N PHE A 401 -15.64 -21.05 -6.57
CA PHE A 401 -14.71 -20.32 -7.41
C PHE A 401 -13.71 -21.30 -8.03
N GLY A 402 -13.23 -20.98 -9.24
CA GLY A 402 -12.28 -21.83 -9.96
C GLY A 402 -10.83 -21.55 -9.57
N ALA A 403 -9.95 -22.49 -9.92
CA ALA A 403 -8.50 -22.32 -9.83
C ALA A 403 -7.95 -21.62 -11.09
N TRP A 404 -8.32 -20.35 -11.28
CA TRP A 404 -8.06 -19.59 -12.52
C TRP A 404 -6.57 -19.30 -12.80
N TRP A 405 -5.69 -19.54 -11.82
CA TRP A 405 -4.24 -19.37 -11.95
C TRP A 405 -3.53 -20.58 -12.58
N ARG A 406 -4.28 -21.64 -12.93
CA ARG A 406 -3.75 -22.92 -13.44
C ARG A 406 -3.83 -23.09 -14.94
#